data_AF-A0A9W4K1A3-F1
#
_entry.id   AF-A0A9W4K1A3-F1
#
_cell.length_a   1.000
_cell.length_b   1.000
_cell.length_c   1.000
_cell.angle_alpha   90.00
_cell.angle_beta   90.00
_cell.angle_gamma   90.00
#
_symmetry.space_group_name_H-M   'P 1'
#
loop_
_entity.id
_entity.type
_entity.pdbx_description
1 polymer ?
#
loop_
_entity_poly.entity_id
_entity_poly.type
_entity_poly.pdbx_seq_one_letter_code
_entity_poly.pdbx_strand_id
1 'polypeptide(L)' 'NASVNGDPKIVRLLLDHGANVDCQNKNGWTPINAAADEGFLEIVELLIKKGADFEIPTR' A
#
# COMPACT_ATOMS: atom_id res chain seq x y z
N ASN A 1 21.99 -4.36 -7.26
CA ASN A 1 20.98 -3.55 -6.53
C ASN A 1 19.60 -3.89 -7.05
N ALA A 2 18.95 -4.92 -6.49
CA ALA A 2 17.49 -4.99 -6.52
C ALA A 2 17.03 -4.05 -5.41
N SER A 3 16.52 -2.88 -5.77
CA SER A 3 16.05 -1.92 -4.76
C SER A 3 14.96 -2.57 -3.92
N VAL A 4 15.08 -2.46 -2.60
CA VAL A 4 14.05 -2.77 -1.59
C VAL A 4 12.86 -1.79 -1.64
N ASN A 5 12.70 -1.10 -2.78
CA ASN A 5 11.63 -0.15 -3.05
C ASN A 5 10.45 -0.99 -3.54
N GLY A 6 9.28 -0.83 -2.94
CA GLY A 6 8.14 -1.73 -3.13
C GLY A 6 7.93 -2.13 -4.59
N ASP A 7 7.92 -3.44 -4.88
CA ASP A 7 7.63 -3.95 -6.21
C ASP A 7 6.10 -4.00 -6.39
N PRO A 8 5.51 -3.21 -7.31
CA PRO A 8 4.07 -3.22 -7.56
C PRO A 8 3.54 -4.61 -7.94
N LYS A 9 4.37 -5.50 -8.50
CA LYS A 9 3.99 -6.89 -8.81
C LYS A 9 3.76 -7.71 -7.54
N ILE A 10 4.59 -7.52 -6.51
CA ILE A 10 4.42 -8.19 -5.21
C ILE A 10 3.16 -7.68 -4.54
N VAL A 11 2.96 -6.35 -4.53
CA VAL A 11 1.73 -5.75 -3.96
C VAL A 11 0.49 -6.28 -4.68
N ARG A 12 0.51 -6.35 -6.01
CA ARG A 12 -0.59 -6.92 -6.81
C ARG A 12 -0.86 -8.37 -6.44
N LEU A 13 0.17 -9.21 -6.35
CA LEU A 13 0.03 -10.61 -5.99
C LEU A 13 -0.65 -10.77 -4.63
N LEU A 14 -0.24 -9.99 -3.63
CA LEU A 14 -0.83 -10.02 -2.29
C LEU A 14 -2.31 -9.61 -2.32
N LEU A 15 -2.64 -8.52 -3.01
CA LEU A 15 -4.02 -8.03 -3.14
C LEU A 15 -4.90 -9.02 -3.91
N ASP A 16 -4.37 -9.68 -4.94
CA ASP A 16 -5.08 -10.73 -5.68
C ASP A 16 -5.34 -11.99 -4.83
N HIS A 17 -4.54 -12.21 -3.77
CA HIS A 17 -4.75 -13.28 -2.79
C HIS A 17 -5.56 -12.83 -1.56
N GLY A 18 -6.23 -11.69 -1.62
CA GLY A 18 -7.14 -11.23 -0.58
C GLY A 18 -6.48 -10.53 0.60
N ALA A 19 -5.25 -10.02 0.44
CA ALA A 19 -4.66 -9.14 1.44
C ALA A 19 -5.56 -7.92 1.68
N ASN A 20 -5.77 -7.56 2.94
CA ASN A 20 -6.55 -6.37 3.30
C ASN A 20 -5.78 -5.10 2.95
N VAL A 21 -6.34 -4.32 2.03
CA VAL A 21 -5.80 -3.07 1.51
C VAL A 21 -5.77 -1.95 2.55
N ASP A 22 -6.58 -2.03 3.59
CA ASP A 22 -6.71 -1.01 4.65
C ASP A 22 -6.05 -1.44 5.98
N CYS A 23 -5.23 -2.49 5.96
CA CYS A 23 -4.65 -3.02 7.19
C CYS A 23 -3.66 -2.02 7.83
N GLN A 24 -3.93 -1.64 9.08
CA GLN A 24 -3.06 -0.72 9.80
C GLN A 24 -1.93 -1.47 10.50
N ASN A 25 -0.70 -0.94 10.40
CA ASN A 25 0.41 -1.39 11.23
C ASN A 25 0.28 -0.85 12.68
N LYS A 26 1.25 -1.15 13.55
CA LYS A 26 1.24 -0.71 14.96
C LYS A 26 1.21 0.81 15.15
N ASN A 27 1.60 1.57 14.14
CA ASN A 27 1.60 3.04 14.12
C ASN A 27 0.35 3.61 13.43
N GLY A 28 -0.65 2.79 13.10
CA GLY A 28 -1.85 3.23 12.40
C GLY A 28 -1.66 3.51 10.91
N TRP A 29 -0.53 3.15 10.31
CA TRP A 29 -0.31 3.37 8.89
C TRP A 29 -0.94 2.26 8.06
N THR A 30 -1.70 2.66 7.04
CA THR A 30 -2.19 1.78 5.99
C THR A 30 -1.12 1.57 4.91
N PRO A 31 -1.27 0.58 4.02
CA PRO A 31 -0.43 0.43 2.84
C PRO A 31 -0.33 1.69 1.98
N ILE A 32 -1.42 2.47 1.87
CA ILE A 32 -1.43 3.69 1.05
C ILE A 32 -0.64 4.83 1.73
N ASN A 33 -0.68 4.94 3.06
CA ASN A 33 0.18 5.89 3.79
C ASN A 33 1.66 5.57 3.57
N ALA A 34 2.04 4.30 3.71
CA ALA A 34 3.43 3.87 3.49
C ALA A 34 3.90 4.09 2.05
N ALA A 35 3.06 3.77 1.06
CA ALA A 35 3.39 3.98 -0.35
C ALA A 35 3.52 5.46 -0.72
N ALA A 36 2.69 6.33 -0.12
CA ALA A 36 2.75 7.77 -0.35
C ALA A 36 4.00 8.41 0.28
N ASP A 37 4.35 8.02 1.51
CA ASP A 37 5.55 8.52 2.23
C ASP A 37 6.85 8.17 1.48
N GLU A 38 6.92 6.96 0.93
CA GLU A 38 8.07 6.48 0.13
C GLU A 38 8.04 6.96 -1.34
N GLY A 39 6.97 7.64 -1.78
CA GLY A 39 6.84 8.14 -3.14
C GLY A 39 6.59 7.06 -4.21
N PHE A 40 6.05 5.89 -3.83
CA PHE A 40 5.73 4.79 -4.75
C PHE A 40 4.42 5.03 -5.51
N LEU A 41 4.45 5.96 -6.47
CA LEU A 41 3.28 6.36 -7.26
C LEU A 41 2.48 5.17 -7.85
N GLU A 42 3.17 4.20 -8.47
CA GLU A 42 2.50 3.03 -9.06
C GLU A 42 1.78 2.17 -8.01
N ILE A 43 2.32 2.07 -6.79
CA ILE A 43 1.70 1.35 -5.69
C ILE A 43 0.49 2.12 -5.16
N VAL A 44 0.59 3.45 -5.04
CA VAL A 44 -0.54 4.31 -4.64
C VAL A 44 -1.70 4.14 -5.63
N GLU A 45 -1.44 4.23 -6.93
CA GLU A 45 -2.45 4.02 -7.97
C GLU A 45 -3.06 2.61 -7.91
N LEU A 46 -2.23 1.58 -7.68
CA LEU A 46 -2.68 0.20 -7.54
C LEU A 46 -3.62 0.02 -6.34
N LEU A 47 -3.27 0.59 -5.18
CA LEU A 47 -4.06 0.52 -3.95
C LEU A 47 -5.40 1.25 -4.10
N ILE A 48 -5.40 2.45 -4.70
CA ILE A 48 -6.63 3.19 -5.03
C ILE A 48 -7.53 2.37 -5.95
N LYS A 49 -6.96 1.75 -7.00
CA LYS A 49 -7.71 0.89 -7.92
C LYS A 49 -8.32 -0.34 -7.23
N LYS A 50 -7.71 -0.79 -6.13
CA LYS A 50 -8.18 -1.92 -5.31
C LYS A 50 -9.11 -1.49 -4.18
N GLY A 51 -9.44 -0.20 -4.10
CA GLY A 51 -10.43 0.34 -3.16
C GLY A 51 -9.87 0.75 -1.81
N ALA A 52 -8.58 1.09 -1.72
CA ALA A 52 -8.00 1.62 -0.50
C ALA A 52 -8.71 2.88 -0.01
N ASP A 53 -9.05 2.92 1.27
CA ASP A 53 -9.54 4.13 1.91
C ASP A 53 -8.35 5.01 2.34
N PHE A 54 -8.25 6.18 1.71
CA PHE A 54 -7.20 7.16 1.97
C PHE A 54 -7.56 8.15 3.10
N GLU A 55 -8.79 8.10 3.62
CA GLU A 55 -9.25 8.95 4.73
C GLU A 55 -9.01 8.30 6.09
N ILE A 56 -8.45 7.07 6.13
CA ILE A 56 -8.16 6.38 7.39
C ILE A 56 -7.14 7.22 8.20
N PRO A 57 -7.53 7.71 9.39
CA PRO A 57 -6.65 8.54 10.20
C PRO A 57 -5.48 7.71 10.72
N THR A 58 -4.27 8.22 10.50
CA THR A 58 -3.06 7.73 11.13
C THR A 58 -2.99 8.20 12.59
N ARG A 59 -2.28 7.44 13.43
CA ARG A 59 -2.31 7.61 14.89
C ARG A 59 -1.08 8.31 15.43
#